data_AF-A0A4V7I960-F1
#
_entry.id   AF-A0A4V7I960-F1
#
_cell.length_a   1.000
_cell.length_b   1.000
_cell.length_c   1.000
_cell.angle_alpha   90.00
_cell.angle_beta   90.00
_cell.angle_gamma   90.00
#
_symmetry.space_group_name_H-M   'P 1'
#
loop_
_entity.id
_entity.type
_entity.pdbx_description
1 polymer ?
#
loop_
_entity_poly.entity_id
_entity_poly.type
_entity_poly.pdbx_seq_one_letter_code
_entity_poly.pdbx_strand_id
1 'polypeptide(L)' 'MGTVIDNSDRTVDFSQVYSSESEARDALDYLISKARAAESEPCRIESDVQPVENGYLATAHFEFAYQVEAMIFQLSTR' A
#
# COMPACT_ATOMS: atom_id res chain seq x y z
N MET A 1 14.96 2.00 -6.83
CA MET A 1 15.02 0.70 -6.13
C MET A 1 13.97 0.77 -5.02
N GLY A 2 12.84 0.09 -4.98
CA GLY A 2 12.08 -0.71 -5.93
C GLY A 2 10.65 -0.71 -5.40
N THR A 3 9.74 0.01 -6.02
CA THR A 3 8.31 -0.16 -5.75
C THR A 3 7.88 -1.32 -6.64
N VAL A 4 7.82 -2.53 -6.08
CA VAL A 4 7.25 -3.66 -6.80
C VAL A 4 5.74 -3.53 -6.63
N ILE A 5 5.10 -2.86 -7.58
CA ILE A 5 3.65 -2.90 -7.71
C ILE A 5 3.35 -4.11 -8.59
N ASP A 6 3.20 -5.27 -7.98
CA ASP A 6 2.57 -6.39 -8.66
C ASP A 6 1.07 -6.11 -8.73
N ASN A 7 0.53 -6.07 -9.94
CA ASN A 7 -0.87 -5.78 -10.20
C ASN A 7 -1.46 -7.01 -10.90
N SER A 8 -1.59 -8.09 -10.14
CA SER A 8 -2.55 -9.14 -10.48
C SER A 8 -3.94 -8.54 -10.29
N ASP A 9 -4.91 -8.81 -11.18
CA ASP A 9 -6.14 -8.03 -11.48
C ASP A 9 -6.95 -7.35 -10.33
N ARG A 10 -6.68 -7.67 -9.06
CA ARG A 10 -7.39 -7.16 -7.87
C ARG A 10 -6.47 -6.81 -6.69
N THR A 11 -5.16 -7.00 -6.81
CA THR A 11 -4.20 -6.76 -5.72
C THR A 11 -3.26 -5.62 -6.05
N VAL A 12 -2.91 -4.83 -5.04
CA VAL A 12 -1.91 -3.78 -5.13
C VAL A 12 -0.90 -3.99 -4.01
N ASP A 13 0.32 -4.33 -4.41
CA ASP A 13 1.46 -4.45 -3.51
C ASP A 13 2.26 -3.14 -3.47
N PHE A 14 2.67 -2.74 -2.27
CA PHE A 14 3.51 -1.58 -2.02
C PHE A 14 4.69 -1.99 -1.16
N SER A 15 5.88 -1.59 -1.57
CA SER A 15 7.12 -1.81 -0.83
C SER A 15 8.03 -0.60 -0.95
N GLN A 16 8.34 0.05 0.17
CA GLN A 16 9.26 1.19 0.19
C GLN A 16 10.06 1.24 1.48
N VAL A 17 11.35 1.53 1.37
CA VAL A 17 12.23 1.75 2.52
C VAL A 17 12.24 3.23 2.87
N TYR A 18 11.92 3.53 4.12
CA TYR A 18 11.92 4.87 4.71
C TYR A 18 13.08 5.03 5.69
N SER A 19 13.44 6.28 5.99
CA SER A 19 14.54 6.56 6.91
C SER A 19 14.14 6.35 8.37
N SER A 20 12.85 6.50 8.67
CA SER A 20 12.29 6.34 10.02
C SER A 20 11.02 5.50 10.03
N GLU A 21 10.73 4.89 11.18
CA GLU A 21 9.49 4.14 11.41
C GLU A 21 8.25 5.03 11.26
N SER A 22 8.33 6.29 11.72
CA SER A 22 7.22 7.24 11.60
C SER A 22 6.89 7.52 10.14
N GLU A 23 7.89 7.78 9.29
CA GLU A 23 7.68 7.98 7.85
C GLU A 23 7.04 6.74 7.19
N ALA A 24 7.53 5.55 7.55
CA ALA A 24 6.95 4.30 7.09
C ALA A 24 5.48 4.15 7.51
N ARG A 25 5.17 4.45 8.77
CA ARG A 25 3.82 4.37 9.32
C ARG A 25 2.88 5.39 8.69
N ASP A 26 3.32 6.63 8.56
CA ASP A 26 2.56 7.71 7.94
C ASP A 26 2.24 7.40 6.46
N ALA A 27 3.20 6.82 5.74
CA ALA A 27 3.00 6.37 4.37
C ALA A 27 1.97 5.24 4.28
N LEU A 28 2.05 4.25 5.17
CA LEU A 28 1.07 3.18 5.24
C LEU A 28 -0.32 3.71 5.58
N ASP A 29 -0.45 4.58 6.58
CA ASP A 29 -1.73 5.17 6.98
C ASP A 29 -2.34 6.01 5.85
N TYR A 30 -1.52 6.74 5.10
CA TYR A 30 -1.95 7.45 3.90
C TYR A 30 -2.52 6.49 2.85
N LEU A 31 -1.80 5.40 2.54
CA LEU A 31 -2.25 4.40 1.58
C LEU A 31 -3.52 3.69 2.05
N ILE A 32 -3.60 3.32 3.33
CA ILE A 32 -4.79 2.70 3.93
C ILE A 32 -6.00 3.63 3.79
N SER A 33 -5.84 4.92 4.11
CA SER A 33 -6.90 5.91 3.98
C SER A 33 -7.38 6.06 2.52
N LYS A 34 -6.45 6.05 1.56
CA LYS A 34 -6.78 6.08 0.13
C LYS A 34 -7.50 4.81 -0.33
N ALA A 35 -7.06 3.64 0.13
CA ALA A 35 -7.71 2.37 -0.18
C ALA A 35 -9.14 2.34 0.37
N ARG A 36 -9.33 2.76 1.63
CA ARG A 36 -10.65 2.89 2.27
C ARG A 36 -11.57 3.91 1.60
N ALA A 37 -11.01 4.95 0.97
CA ALA A 37 -11.79 5.92 0.22
C ALA A 37 -12.18 5.41 -1.19
N ALA A 38 -11.36 4.53 -1.77
CA ALA A 38 -11.61 3.92 -3.07
C ALA A 38 -12.50 2.67 -2.99
N GLU A 39 -12.50 1.97 -1.84
CA GLU A 39 -13.26 0.75 -1.63
C GLU A 39 -14.77 1.04 -1.55
N SER A 40 -15.55 0.30 -2.33
CA SER A 40 -17.01 0.23 -2.19
C SER A 40 -17.40 -0.93 -1.29
N GLU A 41 -16.60 -2.00 -1.26
CA GLU A 41 -16.71 -3.11 -0.32
C GLU A 41 -15.45 -3.22 0.53
N PRO A 42 -15.50 -3.79 1.75
CA PRO A 42 -14.32 -3.90 2.61
C PRO A 42 -13.19 -4.67 1.91
N CYS A 43 -12.11 -3.98 1.53
CA CYS A 43 -10.92 -4.61 0.98
C CYS A 43 -10.04 -5.17 2.11
N ARG A 44 -9.29 -6.24 1.79
CA ARG A 44 -8.29 -6.79 2.71
C ARG A 44 -7.04 -5.95 2.61
N ILE A 45 -6.57 -5.51 3.76
CA ILE A 45 -5.38 -4.67 3.86
C ILE A 45 -4.44 -5.31 4.85
N GLU A 46 -3.27 -5.70 4.38
CA GLU A 46 -2.17 -6.18 5.19
C GLU A 46 -1.05 -5.16 5.11
N SER A 47 -0.57 -4.67 6.24
CA SER A 47 0.55 -3.74 6.26
C SER A 47 1.53 -4.12 7.35
N ASP A 48 2.81 -4.04 7.02
CA ASP A 48 3.90 -4.42 7.91
C ASP A 48 5.05 -3.42 7.78
N VAL A 49 5.68 -3.10 8.91
CA VAL A 49 6.88 -2.26 8.95
C VAL A 49 7.98 -3.05 9.61
N GLN A 50 9.06 -3.29 8.87
CA GLN A 50 10.19 -4.07 9.36
C GLN A 50 11.45 -3.21 9.40
N PRO A 51 12.21 -3.20 10.51
CA PRO A 51 13.52 -2.56 10.53
C PRO A 51 14.49 -3.35 9.63
N VAL A 52 15.15 -2.65 8.72
CA VAL A 52 16.14 -3.19 7.77
C VAL A 52 17.45 -2.43 7.90
N GLU A 53 18.55 -2.96 7.36
CA GLU A 53 19.88 -2.30 7.46
C GLU A 53 19.88 -0.86 6.94
N ASN A 54 19.00 -0.54 6.00
CA ASN A 54 18.93 0.75 5.32
C ASN A 54 17.76 1.64 5.77
N GLY A 55 17.15 1.35 6.94
CA GLY A 55 16.01 2.10 7.49
C GLY A 55 14.85 1.19 7.90
N TYR A 56 13.63 1.57 7.54
CA TYR A 56 12.41 0.80 7.83
C TYR A 56 11.70 0.45 6.52
N LEU A 57 11.58 -0.83 6.22
CA LEU A 57 10.83 -1.34 5.09
C LEU A 57 9.33 -1.32 5.43
N ALA A 58 8.59 -0.45 4.78
CA ALA A 58 7.13 -0.47 4.78
C ALA A 58 6.66 -1.37 3.64
N THR A 59 5.83 -2.36 3.98
CA THR A 59 5.13 -3.21 3.02
C THR A 59 3.63 -3.09 3.23
N ALA A 60 2.87 -3.02 2.15
CA ALA A 60 1.42 -3.08 2.19
C ALA A 60 0.89 -3.94 1.04
N HIS A 61 -0.11 -4.76 1.34
CA HIS A 61 -0.85 -5.56 0.39
C HIS A 61 -2.31 -5.17 0.49
N PHE A 62 -2.86 -4.67 -0.62
CA PHE A 62 -4.26 -4.30 -0.73
C PHE A 62 -4.94 -5.27 -1.69
N GLU A 63 -5.90 -6.06 -1.21
CA GLU A 63 -6.71 -6.97 -2.02
C GLU A 63 -8.14 -6.42 -2.09
N PHE A 64 -8.46 -5.82 -3.23
CA PHE A 64 -9.75 -5.21 -3.52
C PHE A 64 -10.76 -6.25 -4.03
N ALA A 65 -12.05 -5.99 -3.83
CA ALA A 65 -13.11 -6.85 -4.33
C ALA A 65 -13.25 -6.72 -5.86
N TYR A 66 -13.03 -5.51 -6.39
CA TYR A 66 -13.17 -5.19 -7.81
C TYR A 66 -11.94 -4.49 -8.37
N GLN A 67 -11.68 -4.77 -9.66
CA GLN A 67 -10.59 -4.15 -10.41
C GLN A 67 -10.74 -2.61 -10.50
N VAL A 68 -11.97 -2.10 -10.53
CA VAL A 68 -12.24 -0.66 -10.56
C VAL A 68 -11.69 0.04 -9.30
N GLU A 69 -11.77 -0.59 -8.14
CA GLU A 69 -11.31 -0.02 -6.88
C GLU A 69 -9.78 0.05 -6.87
N ALA A 70 -9.11 -1.01 -7.32
CA ALA A 70 -7.66 -1.03 -7.52
C ALA A 70 -7.21 0.07 -8.50
N MET A 71 -7.96 0.29 -9.60
CA MET A 71 -7.67 1.38 -10.55
C MET A 71 -7.86 2.77 -9.93
N ILE A 72 -8.95 3.01 -9.18
CA ILE A 72 -9.20 4.28 -8.48
C ILE A 72 -8.11 4.55 -7.45
N PHE A 73 -7.75 3.52 -6.68
CA PHE A 73 -6.67 3.59 -5.70
C PHE A 73 -5.35 4.01 -6.37
N GLN A 74 -4.94 3.33 -7.44
CA GLN A 74 -3.73 3.66 -8.19
C GLN A 74 -3.74 5.08 -8.77
N LEU A 75 -4.89 5.57 -9.24
CA LEU A 75 -5.03 6.95 -9.70
C LEU A 75 -4.86 7.97 -8.56
N SER A 76 -5.22 7.59 -7.34
CA SER A 76 -5.12 8.45 -6.15
C SER A 76 -3.74 8.44 -5.48
N THR A 77 -2.93 7.41 -5.73
CA THR A 77 -1.56 7.24 -5.20
C THR A 77 -0.46 7.51 -6.24
N ARG A 78 -0.85 8.09 -7.38
CA ARG A 78 0.02 8.49 -8.49
C ARG A 78 0.65 9.86 -8.29
#